data_AF-A0A8I6WHW7-F1
#
_entry.id   AF-A0A8I6WHW7-F1
#
_cell.length_a   1.000
_cell.length_b   1.000
_cell.length_c   1.000
_cell.angle_alpha   90.00
_cell.angle_beta   90.00
_cell.angle_gamma   90.00
#
_symmetry.space_group_name_H-M   'P 1'
#
loop_
_entity.id
_entity.type
_entity.pdbx_description
1 polymer ?
#
loop_
_entity_poly.entity_id
_entity_poly.type
_entity_poly.pdbx_seq_one_letter_code
_entity_poly.pdbx_strand_id
1 'polypeptide(L)'
;MSSVDVAGPLGRCPADPWYSSRTWYWVCWVLVHKVGLGSKGAALASAVSYSTNLAILCLYTRLSGACRRTWTGLFMEAFAFKELRQFAELAVPSAMMVCLEWWSFELLVLLSGLLPNPKLETSVLSICLNTGALMFTVPSGVCAAISTRVSIELGAGRPQVARLATIVVICMALFAGSVISITMILLRKSWGYMYNNEEEVMTYIARMIPVLGVSFFLDGIHTSLLAGNDDL
;
A
#
# COMPACT_ATOMS: atom_id res chain seq x y z
N MET A 1 -27.78 -21.88 -23.77
CA MET A 1 -28.93 -21.37 -22.97
C MET A 1 -28.69 -21.87 -21.55
N SER A 2 -28.10 -21.15 -20.60
CA SER A 2 -27.88 -19.71 -20.42
C SER A 2 -26.39 -19.41 -20.24
N SER A 3 -25.92 -18.43 -20.99
CA SER A 3 -24.66 -17.71 -20.75
C SER A 3 -24.73 -17.07 -19.38
N VAL A 4 -23.71 -17.29 -18.54
CA VAL A 4 -23.51 -16.46 -17.35
C VAL A 4 -22.69 -15.27 -17.84
N ASP A 5 -23.40 -14.21 -18.19
CA ASP A 5 -22.82 -12.89 -18.46
C ASP A 5 -22.05 -12.42 -17.22
N VAL A 6 -20.72 -12.54 -17.28
CA VAL A 6 -19.77 -11.93 -16.33
C VAL A 6 -19.50 -10.45 -16.70
N ALA A 7 -20.35 -9.87 -17.56
CA ALA A 7 -20.28 -8.48 -18.00
C ALA A 7 -21.61 -7.74 -17.74
N GLY A 8 -22.00 -7.66 -16.46
CA GLY A 8 -22.97 -6.67 -15.97
C GLY A 8 -22.28 -5.32 -15.75
N PRO A 9 -22.99 -4.18 -15.90
CA PRO A 9 -22.39 -2.88 -16.17
C PRO A 9 -21.44 -2.48 -15.04
N LEU A 10 -20.37 -1.77 -15.42
CA LEU A 10 -19.56 -0.93 -14.54
C LEU A 10 -20.47 0.02 -13.74
N GLY A 11 -21.10 -0.51 -12.69
CA GLY A 11 -21.79 0.26 -11.69
C GLY A 11 -20.71 1.07 -11.02
N ARG A 12 -20.69 2.38 -11.34
CA ARG A 12 -19.83 3.35 -10.70
C ARG A 12 -19.78 3.05 -9.20
N CYS A 13 -18.63 2.61 -8.71
CA CYS A 13 -18.35 2.73 -7.29
C CYS A 13 -18.56 4.22 -6.95
N PRO A 14 -19.44 4.59 -6.01
CA PRO A 14 -19.54 5.97 -5.56
C PRO A 14 -18.35 6.38 -4.66
N ALA A 15 -17.40 5.47 -4.47
CA ALA A 15 -16.12 5.77 -3.84
C ALA A 15 -15.16 6.31 -4.90
N ASP A 16 -15.41 7.54 -5.36
CA ASP A 16 -14.39 8.30 -6.06
C ASP A 16 -13.20 8.46 -5.09
N PRO A 17 -11.98 7.96 -5.42
CA PRO A 17 -10.81 8.09 -4.54
C PRO A 17 -10.49 9.55 -4.20
N TRP A 18 -10.96 10.46 -5.04
CA TRP A 18 -10.87 11.91 -4.90
C TRP A 18 -11.74 12.50 -3.80
N TYR A 19 -12.83 11.85 -3.39
CA TYR A 19 -13.72 12.38 -2.35
C TYR A 19 -13.07 12.28 -0.97
N SER A 20 -12.44 11.14 -0.66
CA SER A 20 -11.73 10.90 0.60
C SER A 20 -10.49 11.79 0.75
N SER A 21 -9.73 12.00 -0.34
CA SER A 21 -8.59 12.92 -0.33
C SER A 21 -9.03 14.37 -0.11
N ARG A 22 -10.13 14.82 -0.72
CA ARG A 22 -10.61 16.20 -0.52
C ARG A 22 -11.14 16.42 0.89
N THR A 23 -11.95 15.52 1.44
CA THR A 23 -12.43 15.66 2.84
C THR A 23 -11.28 15.66 3.84
N TRP A 24 -10.25 14.83 3.63
CA TRP A 24 -9.02 14.85 4.44
C TRP A 24 -8.37 16.24 4.48
N TYR A 25 -8.15 16.87 3.32
CA TYR A 25 -7.52 18.18 3.25
C TYR A 25 -8.35 19.25 3.97
N TRP A 26 -9.67 19.25 3.81
CA TRP A 26 -10.57 20.22 4.47
C TRP A 26 -10.63 20.00 5.99
N VAL A 27 -10.70 18.76 6.46
CA VAL A 27 -10.72 18.42 7.89
C VAL A 27 -9.39 18.80 8.55
N CYS A 28 -8.26 18.50 7.92
CA CYS A 28 -6.93 18.91 8.40
C CYS A 28 -6.77 20.44 8.43
N TRP A 29 -7.21 21.15 7.39
CA TRP A 29 -7.13 22.60 7.34
C TRP A 29 -7.98 23.28 8.42
N VAL A 30 -9.22 22.81 8.62
CA VAL A 30 -10.09 23.32 9.69
C VAL A 30 -9.52 23.00 11.08
N LEU A 31 -9.09 21.77 11.36
CA LEU A 31 -8.59 21.43 12.70
C LEU A 31 -7.25 22.09 13.05
N VAL A 32 -6.33 22.20 12.10
CA VAL A 32 -4.99 22.76 12.35
C VAL A 32 -5.02 24.28 12.36
N HIS A 33 -5.71 24.92 11.40
CA HIS A 33 -5.66 26.37 11.22
C HIS A 33 -6.79 27.14 11.95
N LYS A 34 -8.00 26.58 12.05
CA LYS A 34 -9.13 27.26 12.73
C LYS A 34 -9.17 27.02 14.24
N VAL A 35 -8.65 25.90 14.74
CA VAL A 35 -8.70 25.53 16.18
C VAL A 35 -7.37 25.81 16.90
N GLY A 36 -6.29 26.13 16.18
CA GLY A 36 -5.01 26.54 16.79
C GLY A 36 -4.26 25.43 17.54
N LEU A 37 -4.63 24.16 17.32
CA LEU A 37 -4.12 23.01 18.09
C LEU A 37 -2.75 22.48 17.64
N GLY A 38 -2.13 23.07 16.60
CA GLY A 38 -0.81 22.66 16.11
C GLY A 38 -0.72 21.16 15.79
N SER A 39 0.31 20.48 16.32
CA SER A 39 0.54 19.04 16.11
C SER A 39 -0.55 18.14 16.70
N LYS A 40 -1.20 18.54 17.80
CA LYS A 40 -2.33 17.80 18.38
C LYS A 40 -3.56 17.81 17.47
N GLY A 41 -3.73 18.89 16.69
CA GLY A 41 -4.81 19.02 15.70
C GLY A 41 -4.65 18.05 14.53
N ALA A 42 -3.41 17.80 14.09
CA ALA A 42 -3.12 16.83 13.05
C ALA A 42 -3.46 15.39 13.49
N ALA A 43 -3.07 14.99 14.71
CA ALA A 43 -3.40 13.68 15.24
C ALA A 43 -4.92 13.46 15.37
N LEU A 44 -5.66 14.48 15.82
CA LEU A 44 -7.11 14.41 15.93
C LEU A 44 -7.79 14.35 14.55
N ALA A 45 -7.30 15.13 13.57
CA ALA A 45 -7.81 15.07 12.19
C ALA A 45 -7.60 13.68 11.57
N SER A 46 -6.45 13.05 11.84
CA SER A 46 -6.20 11.65 11.45
C SER A 46 -7.23 10.70 12.05
N ALA A 47 -7.41 10.76 13.36
CA ALA A 47 -8.36 9.89 14.07
C ALA A 47 -9.80 10.06 13.55
N VAL A 48 -10.25 11.30 13.34
CA VAL A 48 -11.59 11.60 12.81
C VAL A 48 -11.76 11.06 11.40
N SER A 49 -10.75 11.23 10.54
CA SER A 49 -10.80 10.77 9.15
C SER A 49 -10.91 9.25 9.06
N TYR A 50 -10.08 8.52 9.82
CA TYR A 50 -10.15 7.05 9.87
C TYR A 50 -11.48 6.56 10.47
N SER A 51 -11.97 7.22 11.53
CA SER A 51 -13.27 6.89 12.13
C SER A 51 -14.43 7.12 11.16
N THR A 52 -14.37 8.19 10.38
CA THR A 52 -15.38 8.51 9.35
C THR A 52 -15.35 7.48 8.23
N ASN A 53 -14.16 7.10 7.76
CA ASN A 53 -14.01 6.04 6.76
C ASN A 53 -14.63 4.73 7.25
N LEU A 54 -14.34 4.33 8.50
CA LEU A 54 -14.94 3.16 9.13
C LEU A 54 -16.46 3.26 9.21
N ALA A 55 -17.00 4.42 9.59
CA ALA A 55 -18.43 4.65 9.68
C ALA A 55 -19.12 4.53 8.31
N ILE A 56 -18.52 5.09 7.25
CA ILE A 56 -19.03 4.97 5.87
C ILE A 56 -19.02 3.50 5.42
N LEU A 57 -17.93 2.78 5.66
CA LEU A 57 -17.82 1.35 5.34
C LEU A 57 -18.87 0.52 6.08
N CYS A 58 -19.06 0.78 7.37
CA CYS A 58 -20.08 0.09 8.18
C CYS A 58 -21.50 0.42 7.71
N LEU A 59 -21.77 1.68 7.36
CA LEU A 59 -23.07 2.09 6.81
C LEU A 59 -23.31 1.42 5.45
N TYR A 60 -22.29 1.36 4.60
CA TYR A 60 -22.37 0.70 3.31
C TYR A 60 -22.64 -0.81 3.45
N THR A 61 -21.94 -1.52 4.34
CA THR A 61 -22.20 -2.95 4.55
C THR A 61 -23.58 -3.23 5.13
N ARG A 62 -24.14 -2.31 5.94
CA ARG A 62 -25.48 -2.41 6.51
C ARG A 62 -26.60 -2.10 5.51
N LEU A 63 -26.43 -1.08 4.68
CA LEU A 63 -27.46 -0.62 3.74
C LEU A 63 -27.40 -1.34 2.38
N SER A 64 -26.22 -1.81 1.98
CA SER A 64 -26.05 -2.46 0.67
C SER A 64 -26.59 -3.88 0.68
N GLY A 65 -27.59 -4.14 -0.17
CA GLY A 65 -28.11 -5.48 -0.41
C GLY A 65 -27.07 -6.47 -0.94
N ALA A 66 -25.95 -5.97 -1.51
CA ALA A 66 -24.86 -6.79 -2.01
C ALA A 66 -24.13 -7.56 -0.90
N CYS A 67 -24.02 -7.01 0.30
CA CYS A 67 -23.37 -7.64 1.44
C CYS A 67 -24.28 -8.60 2.22
N ARG A 68 -25.58 -8.66 1.89
CA ARG A 68 -26.57 -9.43 2.66
C ARG A 68 -26.33 -10.95 2.65
N ARG A 69 -25.65 -11.48 1.62
CA ARG A 69 -25.27 -12.91 1.52
C ARG A 69 -23.99 -13.25 2.30
N THR A 70 -23.07 -12.31 2.44
CA THR A 70 -21.77 -12.49 3.10
C THR A 70 -21.76 -12.01 4.56
N TRP A 71 -22.72 -11.17 4.94
CA TRP A 71 -22.83 -10.60 6.27
C TRP A 71 -23.70 -11.44 7.19
N THR A 72 -23.08 -12.22 8.08
CA THR A 72 -23.75 -13.11 9.06
C THR A 72 -24.05 -12.44 10.41
N GLY A 73 -23.83 -11.13 10.54
CA GLY A 73 -24.04 -10.36 11.78
C GLY A 73 -22.75 -10.08 12.57
N LEU A 74 -22.81 -9.18 13.54
CA LEU A 74 -21.64 -8.74 14.35
C LEU A 74 -21.30 -9.72 15.50
N PHE A 75 -22.22 -10.60 15.88
CA PHE A 75 -22.12 -11.40 17.09
C PHE A 75 -22.46 -12.86 16.80
N MET A 76 -21.44 -13.67 16.51
CA MET A 76 -21.48 -15.13 16.65
C MET A 76 -20.18 -15.55 17.33
N GLU A 77 -20.09 -15.24 18.64
CA GLU A 77 -18.93 -15.38 19.52
C GLU A 77 -18.37 -16.82 19.64
N ALA A 78 -19.06 -17.84 19.13
CA ALA A 78 -18.63 -19.24 19.21
C ALA A 78 -17.94 -19.80 17.94
N PHE A 79 -18.23 -19.25 16.76
CA PHE A 79 -17.59 -19.68 15.50
C PHE A 79 -16.30 -18.90 15.21
N ALA A 80 -16.16 -17.70 15.79
CA ALA A 80 -15.06 -16.80 15.54
C ALA A 80 -13.73 -17.27 16.17
N PHE A 81 -13.70 -17.83 17.39
CA PHE A 81 -12.42 -18.03 18.09
C PHE A 81 -11.49 -19.05 17.41
N LYS A 82 -12.04 -20.12 16.82
CA LYS A 82 -11.24 -21.17 16.15
C LYS A 82 -10.74 -20.71 14.78
N GLU A 83 -11.62 -20.14 13.98
CA GLU A 83 -11.29 -19.58 12.64
C GLU A 83 -10.40 -18.33 12.75
N LEU A 84 -10.64 -17.47 13.74
CA LEU A 84 -9.80 -16.31 14.04
C LEU A 84 -8.42 -16.74 14.51
N ARG A 85 -8.29 -17.83 15.26
CA ARG A 85 -6.99 -18.37 15.65
C ARG A 85 -6.21 -18.87 14.44
N GLN A 86 -6.86 -19.58 13.52
CA GLN A 86 -6.23 -20.01 12.27
C GLN A 86 -5.83 -18.81 11.40
N PHE A 87 -6.71 -17.82 11.26
CA PHE A 87 -6.40 -16.58 10.56
C PHE A 87 -5.24 -15.83 11.22
N ALA A 88 -5.21 -15.74 12.55
CA ALA A 88 -4.14 -15.08 13.29
C ALA A 88 -2.81 -15.83 13.13
N GLU A 89 -2.81 -17.15 13.09
CA GLU A 89 -1.59 -17.95 12.86
C GLU A 89 -0.94 -17.65 11.50
N LEU A 90 -1.74 -17.30 10.49
CA LEU A 90 -1.25 -16.82 9.18
C LEU A 90 -0.96 -15.32 9.15
N ALA A 91 -1.82 -14.50 9.78
CA ALA A 91 -1.73 -13.05 9.73
C ALA A 91 -0.60 -12.49 10.59
N VAL A 92 -0.31 -13.10 11.75
CA VAL A 92 0.77 -12.67 12.65
C VAL A 92 2.15 -12.74 11.99
N PRO A 93 2.58 -13.86 11.37
CA PRO A 93 3.88 -13.90 10.70
C PRO A 93 3.95 -12.92 9.53
N SER A 94 2.88 -12.76 8.74
CA SER A 94 2.84 -11.77 7.66
C SER A 94 2.92 -10.33 8.17
N ALA A 95 2.18 -10.00 9.24
CA ALA A 95 2.23 -8.68 9.86
C ALA A 95 3.61 -8.40 10.46
N MET A 96 4.23 -9.38 11.11
CA MET A 96 5.57 -9.25 11.67
C MET A 96 6.62 -9.02 10.59
N MET A 97 6.55 -9.73 9.47
CA MET A 97 7.45 -9.54 8.33
C MET A 97 7.39 -8.10 7.80
N VAL A 98 6.19 -7.59 7.55
CA VAL A 98 6.00 -6.21 7.08
C VAL A 98 6.43 -5.18 8.13
N CYS A 99 6.05 -5.38 9.40
CA CYS A 99 6.44 -4.48 10.48
C CYS A 99 7.97 -4.43 10.68
N LEU A 100 8.65 -5.58 10.62
CA LEU A 100 10.10 -5.65 10.74
C LEU A 100 10.81 -4.92 9.60
N GLU A 101 10.29 -5.01 8.38
CA GLU A 101 10.80 -4.26 7.23
C GLU A 101 10.74 -2.75 7.48
N TRP A 102 9.57 -2.23 7.86
CA TRP A 102 9.39 -0.80 8.15
C TRP A 102 10.19 -0.34 9.36
N TRP A 103 10.22 -1.13 10.44
CA TRP A 103 11.04 -0.80 11.62
C TRP A 103 12.52 -0.81 11.32
N SER A 104 12.99 -1.68 10.42
CA SER A 104 14.40 -1.68 9.99
C SER A 104 14.75 -0.37 9.27
N PHE A 105 13.86 0.15 8.42
CA PHE A 105 14.06 1.45 7.79
C PHE A 105 14.09 2.60 8.80
N GLU A 106 13.17 2.62 9.77
CA GLU A 106 13.16 3.63 10.83
C GLU A 106 14.41 3.56 11.72
N LEU A 107 14.86 2.35 12.06
CA LEU A 107 16.12 2.16 12.79
C LEU A 107 17.32 2.65 12.00
N LEU A 108 17.36 2.44 10.68
CA LEU A 108 18.41 2.98 9.81
C LEU A 108 18.41 4.52 9.81
N VAL A 109 17.23 5.16 9.82
CA VAL A 109 17.11 6.62 9.96
C VAL A 109 17.64 7.08 11.31
N LEU A 110 17.27 6.40 12.40
CA LEU A 110 17.75 6.74 13.73
C LEU A 110 19.28 6.58 13.85
N LEU A 111 19.84 5.52 13.26
CA LEU A 111 21.29 5.29 13.23
C LEU A 111 22.03 6.32 12.35
N SER A 112 21.43 6.78 11.26
CA SER A 112 22.00 7.87 10.45
C SER A 112 22.12 9.20 11.23
N GLY A 113 21.32 9.35 12.30
CA GLY A 113 21.42 10.46 13.24
C GLY A 113 22.62 10.39 14.20
N LEU A 114 23.33 9.25 14.27
CA LEU A 114 24.57 9.10 15.03
C LEU A 114 25.84 9.36 14.18
N LEU A 115 25.70 9.58 12.88
CA LEU A 115 26.84 9.87 11.99
C LEU A 115 27.39 11.29 12.21
N PRO A 116 28.64 11.57 11.76
CA PRO A 116 29.28 12.88 11.92
C PRO A 116 28.50 14.06 11.33
N ASN A 117 27.69 13.80 10.30
CA ASN A 117 26.81 14.77 9.64
C ASN A 117 25.33 14.38 9.78
N PRO A 118 24.77 14.41 11.00
CA PRO A 118 23.49 13.77 11.28
C PRO A 118 22.33 14.48 10.58
N LYS A 119 22.37 15.80 10.43
CA LYS A 119 21.32 16.58 9.73
C LYS A 119 21.23 16.25 8.24
N LEU A 120 22.36 16.06 7.57
CA LEU A 120 22.40 15.80 6.14
C LEU A 120 21.97 14.36 5.85
N GLU A 121 22.56 13.39 6.54
CA GLU A 121 22.29 11.96 6.34
C GLU A 121 20.83 11.61 6.67
N THR A 122 20.29 12.09 7.81
CA THR A 122 18.89 11.84 8.18
C THR A 122 17.90 12.45 7.19
N SER A 123 18.18 13.66 6.70
CA SER A 123 17.31 14.34 5.73
C SER A 123 17.30 13.58 4.40
N VAL A 124 18.47 13.19 3.89
CA VAL A 124 18.59 12.38 2.67
C VAL A 124 17.84 11.06 2.82
N LEU A 125 18.06 10.34 3.91
CA LEU A 125 17.45 9.02 4.12
C LEU A 125 15.92 9.13 4.28
N SER A 126 15.43 10.14 5.01
CA SER A 126 14.00 10.38 5.16
C SER A 126 13.32 10.72 3.82
N ILE A 127 13.95 11.56 2.98
CA ILE A 127 13.43 11.86 1.64
C ILE A 127 13.42 10.61 0.76
N CYS A 128 14.50 9.82 0.80
CA CYS A 128 14.59 8.55 0.06
C CYS A 128 13.51 7.56 0.50
N LEU A 129 13.26 7.40 1.80
CA LEU A 129 12.22 6.52 2.33
C LEU A 129 10.82 6.99 1.95
N ASN A 130 10.53 8.29 2.06
CA ASN A 130 9.24 8.84 1.65
C ASN A 130 9.01 8.64 0.13
N THR A 131 10.06 8.86 -0.66
CA THR A 131 10.05 8.63 -2.11
C THR A 131 9.83 7.14 -2.44
N GLY A 132 10.47 6.25 -1.70
CA GLY A 132 10.26 4.80 -1.79
C GLY A 132 8.83 4.38 -1.43
N ALA A 133 8.27 4.91 -0.34
CA ALA A 133 6.90 4.64 0.08
C ALA A 133 5.87 5.08 -0.97
N LEU A 134 6.07 6.25 -1.59
CA LEU A 134 5.25 6.71 -2.71
C LEU A 134 5.32 5.76 -3.91
N MET A 135 6.52 5.29 -4.25
CA MET A 135 6.69 4.30 -5.33
C MET A 135 6.03 2.96 -5.00
N PHE A 136 6.12 2.51 -3.74
CA PHE A 136 5.56 1.23 -3.29
C PHE A 136 4.02 1.21 -3.24
N THR A 137 3.37 2.38 -3.18
CA THR A 137 1.90 2.47 -3.11
C THR A 137 1.22 1.87 -4.36
N VAL A 138 1.80 2.07 -5.54
CA VAL A 138 1.23 1.56 -6.80
C VAL A 138 1.32 0.02 -6.89
N PRO A 139 2.50 -0.61 -6.73
CA PRO A 139 2.61 -2.06 -6.66
C PRO A 139 1.77 -2.68 -5.53
N SER A 140 1.74 -2.07 -4.35
CA SER A 140 0.95 -2.57 -3.22
C SER A 140 -0.55 -2.66 -3.56
N GLY A 141 -1.11 -1.65 -4.23
CA GLY A 141 -2.51 -1.68 -4.69
C GLY A 141 -2.78 -2.77 -5.72
N VAL A 142 -1.85 -2.99 -6.65
CA VAL A 142 -1.92 -4.09 -7.63
C VAL A 142 -1.88 -5.44 -6.91
N CYS A 143 -0.95 -5.64 -5.97
CA CYS A 143 -0.86 -6.84 -5.15
C CYS A 143 -2.15 -7.14 -4.39
N ALA A 144 -2.75 -6.14 -3.72
CA ALA A 144 -4.01 -6.32 -2.99
C ALA A 144 -5.16 -6.78 -3.91
N ALA A 145 -5.24 -6.23 -5.12
CA ALA A 145 -6.24 -6.63 -6.12
C ALA A 145 -6.03 -8.09 -6.57
N ILE A 146 -4.78 -8.51 -6.80
CA ILE A 146 -4.44 -9.90 -7.17
C ILE A 146 -4.78 -10.85 -6.05
N SER A 147 -4.34 -10.57 -4.82
CA SER A 147 -4.57 -11.44 -3.67
C SER A 147 -6.07 -11.72 -3.54
N THR A 148 -6.90 -10.69 -3.69
CA THR A 148 -8.36 -10.86 -3.71
C THR A 148 -8.83 -11.79 -4.83
N ARG A 149 -8.33 -11.62 -6.06
CA ARG A 149 -8.70 -12.46 -7.22
C ARG A 149 -8.24 -13.91 -7.05
N VAL A 150 -7.00 -14.12 -6.65
CA VAL A 150 -6.41 -15.43 -6.41
C VAL A 150 -7.16 -16.15 -5.29
N SER A 151 -7.50 -15.46 -4.20
CA SER A 151 -8.32 -16.02 -3.12
C SER A 151 -9.71 -16.44 -3.60
N ILE A 152 -10.34 -15.68 -4.49
CA ILE A 152 -11.64 -16.04 -5.08
C ILE A 152 -11.53 -17.29 -5.96
N GLU A 153 -10.55 -17.36 -6.86
CA GLU A 153 -10.39 -18.50 -7.78
C GLU A 153 -9.96 -19.78 -7.05
N LEU A 154 -9.10 -19.67 -6.04
CA LEU A 154 -8.74 -20.80 -5.17
C LEU A 154 -9.95 -21.29 -4.37
N GLY A 155 -10.75 -20.37 -3.81
CA GLY A 155 -12.00 -20.71 -3.12
C GLY A 155 -13.05 -21.36 -4.03
N ALA A 156 -13.01 -21.10 -5.34
CA ALA A 156 -13.86 -21.72 -6.35
C ALA A 156 -13.34 -23.09 -6.86
N GLY A 157 -12.20 -23.58 -6.34
CA GLY A 157 -11.60 -24.85 -6.75
C GLY A 157 -10.95 -24.81 -8.14
N ARG A 158 -10.49 -23.64 -8.59
CA ARG A 158 -9.89 -23.42 -9.92
C ARG A 158 -8.42 -22.99 -9.84
N PRO A 159 -7.50 -23.86 -9.37
CA PRO A 159 -6.10 -23.49 -9.14
C PRO A 159 -5.35 -23.11 -10.43
N GLN A 160 -5.72 -23.68 -11.58
CA GLN A 160 -5.08 -23.35 -12.87
C GLN A 160 -5.37 -21.90 -13.29
N VAL A 161 -6.60 -21.42 -13.05
CA VAL A 161 -6.99 -20.03 -13.35
C VAL A 161 -6.32 -19.07 -12.37
N ALA A 162 -6.26 -19.44 -11.09
CA ALA A 162 -5.55 -18.68 -10.06
C ALA A 162 -4.07 -18.50 -10.43
N ARG A 163 -3.40 -19.56 -10.87
CA ARG A 163 -1.98 -19.52 -11.28
C ARG A 163 -1.76 -18.63 -12.50
N LEU A 164 -2.60 -18.74 -13.53
CA LEU A 164 -2.51 -17.87 -14.70
C LEU A 164 -2.72 -16.40 -14.32
N ALA A 165 -3.69 -16.11 -13.44
CA ALA A 165 -3.92 -14.76 -12.95
C ALA A 165 -2.70 -14.21 -12.21
N THR A 166 -2.06 -15.00 -11.35
CA THR A 166 -0.83 -14.61 -10.66
C THR A 166 0.30 -14.27 -11.63
N ILE A 167 0.56 -15.12 -12.64
CA ILE A 167 1.63 -14.89 -13.64
C ILE A 167 1.38 -13.60 -14.43
N VAL A 168 0.16 -13.42 -14.95
CA VAL A 168 -0.20 -12.24 -15.74
C VAL A 168 0.04 -10.96 -14.94
N VAL A 169 -0.34 -10.95 -13.67
CA VAL A 169 -0.18 -9.73 -12.87
C VAL A 169 1.25 -9.55 -12.36
N ILE A 170 2.02 -10.62 -12.11
CA ILE A 170 3.47 -10.49 -11.92
C ILE A 170 4.11 -9.80 -13.13
N CYS A 171 3.75 -10.19 -14.36
CA CYS A 171 4.23 -9.50 -15.56
C CYS A 171 3.79 -8.04 -15.63
N MET A 172 2.54 -7.71 -15.29
CA MET A 172 2.06 -6.33 -15.23
C MET A 172 2.78 -5.51 -14.15
N ALA A 173 3.03 -6.10 -12.98
CA ALA A 173 3.74 -5.45 -11.87
C ALA A 173 5.20 -5.20 -12.23
N LEU A 174 5.88 -6.15 -12.89
CA LEU A 174 7.23 -5.97 -13.43
C LEU A 174 7.27 -4.83 -14.46
N PHE A 175 6.31 -4.80 -15.38
CA PHE A 175 6.23 -3.73 -16.38
C PHE A 175 5.98 -2.36 -15.72
N ALA A 176 4.97 -2.25 -14.85
CA ALA A 176 4.67 -1.02 -14.12
C ALA A 176 5.84 -0.57 -13.24
N GLY A 177 6.47 -1.49 -12.51
CA GLY A 177 7.65 -1.24 -11.69
C GLY A 177 8.82 -0.73 -12.53
N SER A 178 9.07 -1.33 -13.70
CA SER A 178 10.12 -0.87 -14.61
C SER A 178 9.87 0.56 -15.12
N VAL A 179 8.62 0.89 -15.46
CA VAL A 179 8.22 2.23 -15.92
C VAL A 179 8.41 3.26 -14.79
N ILE A 180 8.00 2.93 -13.57
CA ILE A 180 8.16 3.78 -12.38
C ILE A 180 9.64 4.00 -12.08
N SER A 181 10.45 2.93 -12.06
CA SER A 181 11.90 3.02 -11.81
C SER A 181 12.61 3.87 -12.87
N ILE A 182 12.32 3.66 -14.16
CA ILE A 182 12.91 4.45 -15.25
C ILE A 182 12.52 5.93 -15.12
N THR A 183 11.24 6.19 -14.88
CA THR A 183 10.73 7.57 -14.74
C THR A 183 11.37 8.27 -13.55
N MET A 184 11.55 7.58 -12.42
CA MET A 184 12.20 8.13 -11.24
C MET A 184 13.70 8.40 -11.48
N ILE A 185 14.41 7.52 -12.21
CA ILE A 185 15.81 7.74 -12.59
C ILE A 185 15.94 8.98 -13.50
N LEU A 186 15.01 9.17 -14.44
CA LEU A 186 15.00 10.34 -15.34
C LEU A 186 14.66 11.63 -14.58
N LEU A 187 13.71 11.57 -13.66
CA LEU A 187 13.25 12.73 -12.86
C LEU A 187 14.10 12.98 -11.61
N ARG A 188 15.14 12.18 -11.33
CA ARG A 188 15.93 12.24 -10.08
C ARG A 188 16.44 13.64 -9.73
N LYS A 189 16.81 14.44 -10.75
CA LYS A 189 17.33 15.80 -10.55
C LYS A 189 16.22 16.76 -10.14
N SER A 190 15.08 16.74 -10.85
CA SER A 190 13.93 17.60 -10.53
C SER A 190 13.26 17.19 -9.22
N TRP A 191 13.24 15.90 -8.90
CA TRP A 191 12.64 15.37 -7.67
C TRP A 191 13.37 15.87 -6.42
N GLY A 192 14.71 15.89 -6.44
CA GLY A 192 15.51 16.42 -5.34
C GLY A 192 15.22 17.90 -5.06
N TYR A 193 15.03 18.72 -6.11
CA TYR A 193 14.67 20.14 -5.99
C TYR A 193 13.29 20.37 -5.34
N MET A 194 12.36 19.42 -5.40
CA MET A 194 11.06 19.58 -4.73
C MET A 194 11.14 19.43 -3.21
N TYR A 195 12.14 18.70 -2.70
CA TYR A 195 12.27 18.42 -1.27
C TYR A 195 13.25 19.35 -0.56
N ASN A 196 14.36 19.72 -1.19
CA ASN A 196 15.35 20.59 -0.58
C ASN A 196 16.09 21.45 -1.63
N ASN A 197 16.47 22.67 -1.25
CA ASN A 197 17.27 23.58 -2.07
C ASN A 197 18.78 23.43 -1.84
N GLU A 198 19.20 22.61 -0.87
CA GLU A 198 20.62 22.33 -0.65
C GLU A 198 21.17 21.34 -1.69
N GLU A 199 22.11 21.81 -2.52
CA GLU A 199 22.72 21.01 -3.60
C GLU A 199 23.40 19.73 -3.09
N GLU A 200 23.93 19.77 -1.87
CA GLU A 200 24.60 18.63 -1.24
C GLU A 200 23.59 17.49 -1.01
N VAL A 201 22.44 17.78 -0.38
CA VAL A 201 21.34 16.82 -0.16
C VAL A 201 20.81 16.27 -1.49
N MET A 202 20.62 17.13 -2.50
CA MET A 202 20.16 16.71 -3.83
C MET A 202 21.15 15.74 -4.50
N THR A 203 22.44 16.01 -4.40
CA THR A 203 23.49 15.18 -5.03
C THR A 203 23.52 13.78 -4.44
N TYR A 204 23.33 13.65 -3.12
CA TYR A 204 23.21 12.36 -2.45
C TYR A 204 21.94 11.60 -2.87
N ILE A 205 20.78 12.26 -2.89
CA ILE A 205 19.51 11.66 -3.35
C ILE A 205 19.63 11.15 -4.79
N ALA A 206 20.21 11.95 -5.69
CA ALA A 206 20.39 11.58 -7.10
C ALA A 206 21.33 10.38 -7.30
N ARG A 207 22.22 10.08 -6.33
CA ARG A 207 23.06 8.88 -6.31
C ARG A 207 22.36 7.67 -5.71
N MET A 208 21.48 7.86 -4.71
CA MET A 208 20.77 6.76 -4.03
C MET A 208 19.54 6.26 -4.80
N ILE A 209 18.77 7.14 -5.45
CA ILE A 209 17.56 6.77 -6.21
C ILE A 209 17.81 5.66 -7.25
N PRO A 210 18.89 5.69 -8.06
CA PRO A 210 19.18 4.61 -9.02
C PRO A 210 19.46 3.27 -8.33
N VAL A 211 20.13 3.29 -7.18
CA VAL A 211 20.41 2.06 -6.41
C VAL A 211 19.10 1.46 -5.93
N LEU A 212 18.19 2.28 -5.38
CA LEU A 212 16.84 1.85 -4.99
C LEU A 212 16.05 1.29 -6.18
N GLY A 213 16.08 1.96 -7.33
CA GLY A 213 15.39 1.50 -8.54
C GLY A 213 15.88 0.14 -9.02
N VAL A 214 17.18 -0.13 -8.94
CA VAL A 214 17.77 -1.44 -9.24
C VAL A 214 17.35 -2.48 -8.20
N SER A 215 17.36 -2.14 -6.91
CA SER A 215 16.91 -3.05 -5.84
C SER A 215 15.46 -3.48 -6.03
N PHE A 216 14.54 -2.56 -6.32
CA PHE A 216 13.14 -2.90 -6.60
C PHE A 216 12.95 -3.76 -7.85
N PHE A 217 13.77 -3.53 -8.88
CA PHE A 217 13.72 -4.35 -10.09
C PHE A 217 14.19 -5.78 -9.81
N LEU A 218 15.27 -5.94 -9.03
CA LEU A 218 15.78 -7.26 -8.62
C LEU A 218 14.78 -7.99 -7.72
N ASP A 219 14.11 -7.28 -6.81
CA ASP A 219 13.09 -7.85 -5.94
C ASP A 219 11.87 -8.35 -6.73
N GLY A 220 11.45 -7.61 -7.76
CA GLY A 220 10.44 -8.04 -8.71
C GLY A 220 10.85 -9.32 -9.45
N ILE A 221 12.10 -9.42 -9.91
CA ILE A 221 12.63 -10.63 -10.56
C ILE A 221 12.64 -11.80 -9.58
N HIS A 222 13.13 -11.61 -8.36
CA HIS A 222 13.18 -12.66 -7.33
C HIS A 222 11.77 -13.21 -7.06
N THR A 223 10.80 -12.33 -6.87
CA THR A 223 9.40 -12.73 -6.66
C THR A 223 8.85 -13.52 -7.84
N SER A 224 9.16 -13.11 -9.08
CA SER A 224 8.73 -13.82 -10.28
C SER A 224 9.38 -15.19 -10.45
N LEU A 225 10.64 -15.34 -10.04
CA LEU A 225 11.38 -16.60 -10.14
C LEU A 225 10.85 -17.63 -9.14
N LEU A 226 10.54 -17.20 -7.91
CA LEU A 226 9.94 -18.07 -6.90
C LEU A 226 8.58 -18.62 -7.37
N ALA A 227 7.75 -17.76 -7.95
CA ALA A 227 6.46 -18.17 -8.48
C ALA A 227 6.55 -19.16 -9.66
N GLY A 228 7.68 -19.21 -10.37
CA GLY A 228 7.92 -20.15 -11.48
C GLY A 228 8.60 -21.47 -11.05
N ASN A 229 9.17 -21.55 -9.85
CA ASN A 229 9.82 -22.78 -9.36
C ASN A 229 8.85 -23.76 -8.70
N ASP A 230 7.64 -23.32 -8.32
CA ASP A 230 6.55 -24.19 -7.87
C ASP A 230 5.92 -25.01 -9.03
N ASP A 231 6.53 -24.96 -10.22
CA ASP A 231 6.06 -25.57 -11.46
C ASP A 231 6.79 -26.88 -11.84
N LEU A 232 7.69 -27.39 -10.99
CA LEU A 232 8.50 -28.60 -11.22
C LEU A 232 8.33 -29.67 -10.14
#